data_AF-A0A9D8YZ01-F1
#
_entry.id   AF-A0A9D8YZ01-F1
#
_cell.length_a   1.000
_cell.length_b   1.000
_cell.length_c   1.000
_cell.angle_alpha   90.00
_cell.angle_beta   90.00
_cell.angle_gamma   90.00
#
_symmetry.space_group_name_H-M   'P 1'
#
loop_
_entity.id
_entity.type
_entity.pdbx_description
1 polymer ?
#
loop_
_entity_poly.entity_id
_entity_poly.type
_entity_poly.pdbx_seq_one_letter_code
_entity_poly.pdbx_strand_id
1 'polypeptide(L)'
;MEANKNAGQPAPDFRYTLLKTPTVDRRLDTQLLERAIKRHVAAHVGDGAAKPCQRTDSLDGSVEGLEPDAVLEALLVSDQAFLDSVVPTLLKNAVNLSTFYRAIVRPVSVKLGELWCEDEVNFVKVEIVSMRLRLMCNQLVARRMADRLTWREDDRRRILLANTGGDQHTLGFSLAEAFFEDAGWHVGGGFDLEPGPDYYEMLRSGDFSFVALAIARDDACDPTEIVSRTREASGDRGVRICLGGVAVGANPARYQAADADIVALDAPDAVFQAEQMLAQSRWTGLDDDGQDTTAFADRP
;
A
#
# COMPACT_ATOMS: atom_id res chain seq x y z
N MET A 1 -39.84 6.63 37.68
CA MET A 1 -38.65 7.11 38.40
C MET A 1 -37.71 5.92 38.54
N GLU A 2 -36.93 5.63 37.51
CA GLU A 2 -35.85 4.64 37.56
C GLU A 2 -34.60 5.28 36.99
N ALA A 3 -33.56 5.30 37.81
CA ALA A 3 -32.36 6.06 37.61
C ALA A 3 -31.39 5.34 36.67
N ASN A 4 -30.91 6.10 35.71
CA ASN A 4 -29.83 5.80 34.78
C ASN A 4 -28.55 5.39 35.52
N LYS A 5 -28.12 4.13 35.37
CA LYS A 5 -26.79 3.64 35.77
C LYS A 5 -26.05 3.17 34.53
N ASN A 6 -25.44 4.09 33.79
CA ASN A 6 -24.30 3.78 32.95
C ASN A 6 -23.44 5.04 32.76
N ALA A 7 -22.66 5.35 33.79
CA ALA A 7 -21.60 6.35 33.75
C ALA A 7 -20.26 5.61 33.82
N GLY A 8 -19.44 5.78 32.77
CA GLY A 8 -17.99 5.61 32.82
C GLY A 8 -17.44 4.19 32.66
N GLN A 9 -17.42 3.67 31.43
CA GLN A 9 -16.34 2.76 31.02
C GLN A 9 -15.26 3.60 30.32
N PRO A 10 -13.99 3.57 30.78
CA PRO A 10 -12.90 4.23 30.06
C PRO A 10 -12.64 3.53 28.73
N ALA A 11 -12.24 4.31 27.72
CA ALA A 11 -11.82 3.81 26.41
C ALA A 11 -10.71 2.75 26.55
N PRO A 12 -10.70 1.70 25.71
CA PRO A 12 -9.67 0.67 25.78
C PRO A 12 -8.28 1.27 25.50
N ASP A 13 -7.34 0.99 26.39
CA ASP A 13 -5.93 1.38 26.31
C ASP A 13 -5.26 0.60 25.16
N PHE A 14 -4.90 1.30 24.08
CA PHE A 14 -4.29 0.72 22.86
C PHE A 14 -2.80 0.37 23.01
N ARG A 15 -2.31 0.19 24.23
CA ARG A 15 -0.94 -0.23 24.50
C ARG A 15 -0.90 -1.76 24.61
N TYR A 16 -0.32 -2.40 23.58
CA TYR A 16 0.03 -3.82 23.47
C TYR A 16 -1.12 -4.79 23.11
N THR A 17 -1.46 -4.85 21.81
CA THR A 17 -2.18 -6.00 21.23
C THR A 17 -1.49 -6.51 19.97
N LEU A 18 -0.17 -6.75 20.04
CA LEU A 18 0.63 -7.34 18.96
C LEU A 18 1.08 -8.79 19.24
N LEU A 19 0.36 -9.54 20.07
CA LEU A 19 0.72 -10.93 20.41
C LEU A 19 -0.50 -11.86 20.44
N LYS A 20 -1.22 -11.95 19.32
CA LYS A 20 -2.13 -13.08 19.02
C LYS A 20 -2.16 -13.37 17.52
N THR A 21 -1.03 -13.75 16.95
CA THR A 21 -1.01 -14.54 15.71
C THR A 21 -1.19 -16.02 16.05
N PRO A 22 -2.01 -16.78 15.31
CA PRO A 22 -2.13 -18.22 15.51
C PRO A 22 -0.79 -18.88 15.24
N THR A 23 -0.46 -19.85 16.09
CA THR A 23 0.76 -20.65 16.05
C THR A 23 0.92 -21.30 14.67
N VAL A 24 1.79 -20.74 13.84
CA VAL A 24 2.17 -21.35 12.54
C VAL A 24 2.80 -22.71 12.82
N ASP A 25 2.23 -23.75 12.21
CA ASP A 25 2.71 -25.13 12.28
C ASP A 25 4.19 -25.20 11.86
N ARG A 26 5.06 -25.58 12.80
CA ARG A 26 6.53 -25.55 12.70
C ARG A 26 7.08 -26.74 11.90
N ARG A 27 6.60 -26.92 10.68
CA ARG A 27 7.21 -27.82 9.68
C ARG A 27 7.26 -27.19 8.28
N LEU A 28 7.51 -25.89 8.22
CA LEU A 28 7.93 -25.26 6.98
C LEU A 28 9.34 -25.74 6.64
N ASP A 29 9.45 -26.46 5.53
CA ASP A 29 10.71 -26.93 4.98
C ASP A 29 11.55 -25.71 4.59
N THR A 30 12.57 -25.41 5.40
CA THR A 30 13.38 -24.19 5.30
C THR A 30 13.91 -23.98 3.87
N GLN A 31 14.14 -25.06 3.13
CA GLN A 31 14.60 -25.03 1.74
C GLN A 31 13.53 -24.58 0.73
N LEU A 32 12.26 -24.90 0.97
CA LEU A 32 11.15 -24.45 0.13
C LEU A 32 10.88 -22.96 0.33
N LEU A 33 10.97 -22.50 1.58
CA LEU A 33 10.85 -21.08 1.93
C LEU A 33 12.04 -20.28 1.37
N GLU A 34 13.26 -20.77 1.56
CA GLU A 34 14.48 -20.17 1.00
C GLU A 34 14.41 -20.07 -0.53
N ARG A 35 13.91 -21.10 -1.22
CA ARG A 35 13.74 -21.09 -2.69
C ARG A 35 12.62 -20.19 -3.19
N ALA A 36 11.53 -20.03 -2.43
CA ALA A 36 10.46 -19.10 -2.75
C ALA A 36 10.96 -17.65 -2.66
N ILE A 37 11.80 -17.37 -1.66
CA ILE A 37 12.31 -16.02 -1.38
C ILE A 37 13.53 -15.68 -2.22
N LYS A 38 14.44 -16.63 -2.51
CA LYS A 38 15.50 -16.45 -3.53
C LYS A 38 14.92 -16.13 -4.90
N ARG A 39 13.80 -16.74 -5.30
CA ARG A 39 13.06 -16.34 -6.50
C ARG A 39 12.47 -14.93 -6.39
N HIS A 40 11.91 -14.57 -5.24
CA HIS A 40 11.31 -13.26 -5.00
C HIS A 40 12.34 -12.10 -5.07
N VAL A 41 13.50 -12.28 -4.44
CA VAL A 41 14.55 -11.26 -4.42
C VAL A 41 15.33 -11.22 -5.73
N ALA A 42 15.59 -12.37 -6.37
CA ALA A 42 16.18 -12.40 -7.71
C ALA A 42 15.27 -11.74 -8.76
N ALA A 43 13.94 -11.76 -8.59
CA ALA A 43 13.02 -10.99 -9.43
C ALA A 43 13.15 -9.47 -9.22
N HIS A 44 13.66 -9.01 -8.07
CA HIS A 44 13.98 -7.59 -7.81
C HIS A 44 15.39 -7.18 -8.26
N VAL A 45 16.36 -8.10 -8.25
CA VAL A 45 17.77 -7.83 -8.61
C VAL A 45 18.06 -8.11 -10.10
N GLY A 46 17.31 -9.02 -10.73
CA GLY A 46 17.64 -9.60 -12.04
C GLY A 46 17.21 -8.82 -13.28
N ASP A 47 16.37 -7.79 -13.18
CA ASP A 47 15.92 -7.02 -14.36
C ASP A 47 15.90 -5.49 -14.16
N GLY A 48 16.89 -5.00 -13.41
CA GLY A 48 17.16 -3.58 -13.16
C GLY A 48 17.74 -2.80 -14.35
N ALA A 49 17.49 -3.24 -15.60
CA ALA A 49 17.83 -2.47 -16.81
C ALA A 49 16.57 -1.87 -17.48
N ALA A 50 15.53 -1.56 -16.71
CA ALA A 50 14.47 -0.68 -17.17
C ALA A 50 15.00 0.76 -17.25
N LYS A 51 15.09 1.30 -18.48
CA LYS A 51 15.49 2.68 -18.79
C LYS A 51 14.74 3.68 -17.88
N PRO A 52 15.42 4.67 -17.27
CA PRO A 52 14.76 5.63 -16.39
C PRO A 52 13.79 6.49 -17.21
N CYS A 53 12.49 6.26 -17.03
CA CYS A 53 11.47 7.21 -17.46
C CYS A 53 11.58 8.43 -16.54
N GLN A 54 12.09 9.53 -17.10
CA GLN A 54 12.30 10.78 -16.38
C GLN A 54 10.94 11.38 -16.01
N ARG A 55 10.62 11.40 -14.70
CA ARG A 55 9.59 12.29 -14.13
C ARG A 55 10.33 13.34 -13.31
N THR A 56 10.34 14.57 -13.81
CA THR A 56 11.04 15.71 -13.22
C THR A 56 10.20 16.33 -12.11
N ASP A 57 10.46 15.92 -10.87
CA ASP A 57 10.25 16.74 -9.67
C ASP A 57 11.58 16.69 -8.88
N SER A 58 12.25 17.84 -8.78
CA SER A 58 13.49 18.17 -8.06
C SER A 58 14.39 17.03 -7.52
N LEU A 59 15.60 16.97 -8.08
CA LEU A 59 16.63 15.92 -8.06
C LEU A 59 17.37 15.64 -6.74
N ASP A 60 16.86 16.03 -5.57
CA ASP A 60 17.48 15.63 -4.30
C ASP A 60 16.42 15.01 -3.37
N GLY A 61 16.30 13.69 -3.48
CA GLY A 61 15.41 12.90 -2.65
C GLY A 61 16.01 12.55 -1.29
N SER A 62 17.03 13.25 -0.81
CA SER A 62 17.59 13.01 0.52
C SER A 62 16.64 13.46 1.63
N VAL A 63 16.63 12.70 2.73
CA VAL A 63 16.01 13.15 3.97
C VAL A 63 17.16 13.53 4.89
N GLU A 64 17.22 14.81 5.28
CA GLU A 64 18.32 15.32 6.09
C GLU A 64 18.53 14.46 7.34
N GLY A 65 19.76 13.92 7.49
CA GLY A 65 20.15 13.08 8.61
C GLY A 65 19.74 11.61 8.51
N LEU A 66 19.15 11.16 7.40
CA LEU A 66 18.82 9.75 7.14
C LEU A 66 19.46 9.28 5.83
N GLU A 67 20.58 8.58 5.95
CA GLU A 67 21.23 7.91 4.83
C GLU A 67 20.75 6.45 4.72
N PRO A 68 20.43 5.93 3.52
CA PRO A 68 19.89 4.58 3.37
C PRO A 68 20.77 3.48 3.95
N ASP A 69 22.08 3.54 3.74
CA ASP A 69 23.02 2.54 4.23
C ASP A 69 23.10 2.53 5.77
N ALA A 70 23.13 3.72 6.38
CA ALA A 70 23.12 3.85 7.84
C ALA A 70 21.80 3.35 8.44
N VAL A 71 20.67 3.63 7.78
CA VAL A 71 19.35 3.10 8.18
C VAL A 71 19.31 1.58 8.07
N LEU A 72 19.82 1.00 6.97
CA LEU A 72 19.89 -0.45 6.81
C LEU A 72 20.75 -1.10 7.89
N GLU A 73 21.92 -0.54 8.17
CA GLU A 73 22.80 -1.04 9.24
C GLU A 73 22.08 -1.01 10.60
N ALA A 74 21.46 0.12 10.95
CA ALA A 74 20.68 0.25 12.19
C ALA A 74 19.51 -0.75 12.26
N LEU A 75 18.83 -0.98 11.14
CA LEU A 75 17.75 -1.98 11.02
C LEU A 75 18.26 -3.41 11.17
N LEU A 76 19.49 -3.72 10.74
CA LEU A 76 20.10 -5.05 10.87
C LEU A 76 20.60 -5.32 12.29
N VAL A 77 21.25 -4.35 12.92
CA VAL A 77 21.80 -4.48 14.29
C VAL A 77 20.78 -4.21 15.38
N SER A 78 19.56 -3.80 15.02
CA SER A 78 18.48 -3.50 15.97
C SER A 78 18.79 -2.36 16.93
N ASP A 79 19.36 -1.27 16.41
CA ASP A 79 19.59 -0.06 17.20
C ASP A 79 18.26 0.62 17.55
N GLN A 80 17.66 0.22 18.67
CA GLN A 80 16.33 0.69 19.05
C GLN A 80 16.29 2.21 19.28
N ALA A 81 17.38 2.81 19.79
CA ALA A 81 17.44 4.25 20.03
C ALA A 81 17.38 5.04 18.72
N PHE A 82 18.10 4.57 17.69
CA PHE A 82 17.99 5.13 16.35
C PHE A 82 16.57 4.95 15.80
N LEU A 83 16.03 3.73 15.82
CA LEU A 83 14.71 3.42 15.24
C LEU A 83 13.58 4.24 15.87
N ASP A 84 13.61 4.42 17.20
CA ASP A 84 12.62 5.23 17.93
C ASP A 84 12.71 6.73 17.58
N SER A 85 13.87 7.19 17.11
CA SER A 85 14.10 8.58 16.72
C SER A 85 13.67 8.91 15.28
N VAL A 86 13.60 7.90 14.39
CA VAL A 86 13.34 8.11 12.94
C VAL A 86 11.99 8.77 12.72
N VAL A 87 10.89 8.16 13.16
CA VAL A 87 9.54 8.68 12.89
C VAL A 87 9.31 10.07 13.50
N PRO A 88 9.70 10.35 14.76
CA PRO A 88 9.65 11.72 15.29
C PRO A 88 10.43 12.74 14.47
N THR A 89 11.61 12.36 13.96
CA THR A 89 12.45 13.24 13.12
C THR A 89 11.77 13.52 11.78
N LEU A 90 11.22 12.50 11.13
CA LEU A 90 10.45 12.64 9.89
C LEU A 90 9.28 13.61 10.08
N LEU A 91 8.53 13.47 11.18
CA LEU A 91 7.41 14.36 11.49
C LEU A 91 7.86 15.79 11.77
N LYS A 92 8.92 15.98 12.58
CA LYS A 92 9.47 17.30 12.88
C LYS A 92 9.90 18.05 11.61
N ASN A 93 10.45 17.32 10.64
CA ASN A 93 10.92 17.87 9.37
C ASN A 93 9.84 17.87 8.27
N ALA A 94 8.58 17.56 8.61
CA ALA A 94 7.45 17.50 7.69
C ALA A 94 7.66 16.57 6.47
N VAL A 95 8.47 15.53 6.61
CA VAL A 95 8.75 14.56 5.54
C VAL A 95 7.52 13.70 5.29
N ASN A 96 7.05 13.63 4.04
CA ASN A 96 5.90 12.81 3.66
C ASN A 96 6.25 11.34 3.38
N LEU A 97 5.24 10.46 3.41
CA LEU A 97 5.43 9.03 3.18
C LEU A 97 6.07 8.76 1.82
N SER A 98 5.68 9.48 0.77
CA SER A 98 6.28 9.35 -0.57
C SER A 98 7.79 9.67 -0.57
N THR A 99 8.20 10.73 0.14
CA THR A 99 9.59 11.13 0.28
C THR A 99 10.37 10.10 1.09
N PHE A 100 9.85 9.69 2.26
CA PHE A 100 10.47 8.66 3.08
C PHE A 100 10.61 7.32 2.33
N TYR A 101 9.57 6.93 1.58
CA TYR A 101 9.58 5.73 0.76
C TYR A 101 10.67 5.78 -0.32
N ARG A 102 10.72 6.87 -1.10
CA ARG A 102 11.69 7.03 -2.19
C ARG A 102 13.12 7.16 -1.68
N ALA A 103 13.31 7.90 -0.59
CA ALA A 103 14.61 8.20 -0.01
C ALA A 103 15.20 7.02 0.75
N ILE A 104 14.38 6.29 1.52
CA ILE A 104 14.85 5.31 2.49
C ILE A 104 14.30 3.92 2.19
N VAL A 105 12.97 3.75 2.22
CA VAL A 105 12.36 2.41 2.17
C VAL A 105 12.77 1.67 0.91
N ARG A 106 12.64 2.30 -0.26
CA ARG A 106 12.96 1.68 -1.55
C ARG A 106 14.45 1.35 -1.68
N PRO A 107 15.40 2.28 -1.43
CA PRO A 107 16.82 1.96 -1.45
C PRO A 107 17.22 0.86 -0.45
N VAL A 108 16.69 0.91 0.78
CA VAL A 108 16.94 -0.12 1.80
C VAL A 108 16.41 -1.48 1.36
N SER A 109 15.20 -1.56 0.78
CA SER A 109 14.63 -2.82 0.28
C SER A 109 15.44 -3.41 -0.89
N VAL A 110 15.91 -2.57 -1.82
CA VAL A 110 16.79 -3.00 -2.92
C VAL A 110 18.09 -3.56 -2.34
N LYS A 111 18.74 -2.82 -1.44
CA LYS A 111 20.02 -3.24 -0.88
C LYS A 111 19.91 -4.50 -0.03
N LEU A 112 18.84 -4.63 0.74
CA LEU A 112 18.52 -5.84 1.50
C LEU A 112 18.35 -7.04 0.56
N GLY A 113 17.75 -6.82 -0.62
CA GLY A 113 17.63 -7.84 -1.65
C GLY A 113 18.98 -8.26 -2.23
N GLU A 114 19.85 -7.32 -2.56
CA GLU A 114 21.22 -7.61 -3.02
C GLU A 114 21.97 -8.47 -1.99
N LEU A 115 21.97 -8.06 -0.72
CA LEU A 115 22.63 -8.81 0.36
C LEU A 115 22.07 -10.24 0.53
N TRP A 116 20.78 -10.43 0.29
CA TRP A 116 20.18 -11.76 0.31
C TRP A 116 20.62 -12.60 -0.90
N CYS A 117 20.67 -12.01 -2.09
CA CYS A 117 21.19 -12.68 -3.29
C CYS A 117 22.68 -13.05 -3.17
N GLU A 118 23.44 -12.28 -2.41
CA GLU A 118 24.85 -12.51 -2.09
C GLU A 118 25.04 -13.46 -0.89
N ASP A 119 23.96 -14.01 -0.32
CA ASP A 119 23.94 -14.87 0.88
C ASP A 119 24.57 -14.20 2.15
N GLU A 120 24.68 -12.87 2.19
CA GLU A 120 25.22 -12.07 3.31
C GLU A 120 24.20 -11.88 4.46
N VAL A 121 22.90 -11.91 4.14
CA VAL A 121 21.81 -11.89 5.12
C VAL A 121 20.91 -13.11 4.94
N ASN A 122 20.34 -13.57 6.04
CA ASN A 122 19.38 -14.68 6.03
C ASN A 122 17.93 -14.17 6.10
N PHE A 123 16.99 -15.10 5.96
CA PHE A 123 15.57 -14.80 5.87
C PHE A 123 15.06 -14.07 7.12
N VAL A 124 15.54 -14.46 8.30
CA VAL A 124 15.14 -13.84 9.56
C VAL A 124 15.52 -12.35 9.57
N LYS A 125 16.70 -11.99 9.07
CA LYS A 125 17.11 -10.58 8.93
C LYS A 125 16.24 -9.84 7.91
N VAL A 126 15.93 -10.46 6.78
CA VAL A 126 15.06 -9.87 5.75
C VAL A 126 13.68 -9.54 6.32
N GLU A 127 13.08 -10.45 7.07
CA GLU A 127 11.78 -10.24 7.73
C GLU A 127 11.84 -9.16 8.81
N ILE A 128 12.88 -9.13 9.63
CA ILE A 128 13.05 -8.11 10.68
C ILE A 128 13.13 -6.71 10.07
N VAL A 129 13.96 -6.53 9.04
CA VAL A 129 14.12 -5.24 8.35
C VAL A 129 12.80 -4.82 7.70
N SER A 130 12.15 -5.74 6.98
CA SER A 130 10.86 -5.50 6.32
C SER A 130 9.75 -5.11 7.31
N MET A 131 9.64 -5.84 8.43
CA MET A 131 8.69 -5.54 9.49
C MET A 131 8.90 -4.13 10.06
N ARG A 132 10.15 -3.74 10.31
CA ARG A 132 10.49 -2.42 10.87
C ARG A 132 10.19 -1.29 9.91
N LEU A 133 10.51 -1.46 8.62
CA LEU A 133 10.14 -0.49 7.58
C LEU A 133 8.62 -0.30 7.51
N ARG A 134 7.85 -1.39 7.53
CA ARG A 134 6.39 -1.34 7.60
C ARG A 134 5.91 -0.57 8.84
N LEU A 135 6.44 -0.90 10.02
CA LEU A 135 6.07 -0.22 11.27
C LEU A 135 6.35 1.28 11.20
N MET A 136 7.50 1.70 10.66
CA MET A 136 7.83 3.12 10.49
C MET A 136 6.87 3.83 9.56
N CYS A 137 6.52 3.22 8.42
CA CYS A 137 5.54 3.79 7.48
C CYS A 137 4.18 3.95 8.14
N ASN A 138 3.67 2.90 8.80
CA ASN A 138 2.36 2.92 9.45
C ASN A 138 2.32 3.93 10.59
N GLN A 139 3.40 4.06 11.38
CA GLN A 139 3.49 5.08 12.43
C GLN A 139 3.50 6.51 11.87
N LEU A 140 4.19 6.74 10.74
CA LEU A 140 4.22 8.03 10.07
C LEU A 140 2.81 8.43 9.59
N VAL A 141 2.08 7.50 8.96
CA VAL A 141 0.70 7.70 8.50
C VAL A 141 -0.24 7.93 9.68
N ALA A 142 -0.24 7.05 10.68
CA ALA A 142 -1.15 7.14 11.83
C ALA A 142 -1.01 8.47 12.58
N ARG A 143 0.22 8.94 12.80
CA ARG A 143 0.47 10.22 13.48
C ARG A 143 0.01 11.41 12.66
N ARG A 144 0.16 11.37 11.34
CA ARG A 144 -0.32 12.42 10.44
C ARG A 144 -1.85 12.45 10.33
N MET A 145 -2.49 11.28 10.31
CA MET A 145 -3.94 11.17 10.30
C MET A 145 -4.55 11.68 11.61
N ALA A 146 -3.89 11.46 12.75
CA ALA A 146 -4.36 12.00 14.04
C ALA A 146 -4.50 13.53 14.03
N ASP A 147 -3.66 14.25 13.27
CA ASP A 147 -3.70 15.71 13.15
C ASP A 147 -4.74 16.20 12.11
N ARG A 148 -5.36 15.30 11.34
CA ARG A 148 -6.29 15.60 10.24
C ARG A 148 -7.75 15.54 10.69
N LEU A 149 -8.17 16.46 11.55
CA LEU A 149 -9.55 16.53 12.08
C LEU A 149 -10.63 17.02 11.07
N THR A 150 -10.30 17.32 9.81
CA THR A 150 -11.22 18.10 8.92
C THR A 150 -11.18 17.75 7.43
N TRP A 151 -10.83 16.52 7.04
CA TRP A 151 -11.03 16.14 5.64
C TRP A 151 -12.53 16.03 5.34
N ARG A 152 -12.99 16.73 4.30
CA ARG A 152 -14.27 16.39 3.68
C ARG A 152 -14.13 14.98 3.13
N GLU A 153 -14.92 14.07 3.65
CA GLU A 153 -15.03 12.71 3.13
C GLU A 153 -15.54 12.80 1.69
N ASP A 154 -14.70 12.46 0.72
CA ASP A 154 -15.14 12.17 -0.64
C ASP A 154 -15.51 10.69 -0.64
N ASP A 155 -16.80 10.39 -0.65
CA ASP A 155 -17.34 9.02 -0.58
C ASP A 155 -16.82 8.09 -1.69
N ARG A 156 -16.19 8.66 -2.72
CA ARG A 156 -15.56 7.92 -3.82
C ARG A 156 -14.14 7.44 -3.49
N ARG A 157 -13.50 7.99 -2.45
CA ARG A 157 -12.17 7.56 -1.96
C ARG A 157 -12.30 6.31 -1.10
N ARG A 158 -12.87 5.24 -1.66
CA ARG A 158 -13.07 3.95 -1.00
C ARG A 158 -12.52 2.86 -1.89
N ILE A 159 -11.52 2.15 -1.38
CA ILE A 159 -10.81 1.10 -2.10
C ILE A 159 -10.90 -0.22 -1.36
N LEU A 160 -11.19 -1.31 -2.07
CA LEU A 160 -11.06 -2.67 -1.56
C LEU A 160 -9.69 -3.21 -1.96
N LEU A 161 -8.83 -3.48 -0.98
CA LEU A 161 -7.51 -4.05 -1.21
C LEU A 161 -7.51 -5.54 -0.85
N ALA A 162 -7.04 -6.37 -1.78
CA ALA A 162 -6.99 -7.84 -1.63
C ALA A 162 -5.69 -8.41 -2.21
N ASN A 163 -5.25 -9.53 -1.66
CA ASN A 163 -4.04 -10.25 -2.09
C ASN A 163 -4.45 -11.49 -2.89
N THR A 164 -3.73 -11.88 -3.94
CA THR A 164 -4.07 -13.11 -4.71
C THR A 164 -3.67 -14.41 -4.01
N GLY A 165 -3.18 -14.33 -2.78
CA GLY A 165 -2.80 -15.49 -1.97
C GLY A 165 -1.53 -16.19 -2.44
N GLY A 166 -1.15 -17.22 -1.69
CA GLY A 166 -0.05 -18.12 -2.07
C GLY A 166 1.36 -17.55 -1.90
N ASP A 167 1.51 -16.40 -1.22
CA ASP A 167 2.78 -15.80 -0.87
C ASP A 167 2.72 -15.08 0.51
N GLN A 168 3.86 -14.94 1.17
CA GLN A 168 4.01 -14.35 2.51
C GLN A 168 4.60 -12.93 2.50
N HIS A 169 4.86 -12.38 1.30
CA HIS A 169 5.44 -11.04 1.16
C HIS A 169 4.42 -9.95 1.48
N THR A 170 4.49 -9.44 2.71
CA THR A 170 3.53 -8.49 3.28
C THR A 170 3.96 -7.02 3.18
N LEU A 171 5.25 -6.73 2.90
CA LEU A 171 5.75 -5.35 2.89
C LEU A 171 5.08 -4.49 1.81
N GLY A 172 5.05 -4.96 0.57
CA GLY A 172 4.45 -4.22 -0.55
C GLY A 172 2.95 -3.97 -0.36
N PHE A 173 2.23 -4.97 0.17
CA PHE A 173 0.81 -4.84 0.50
C PHE A 173 0.57 -3.77 1.56
N SER A 174 1.28 -3.83 2.68
CA SER A 174 1.14 -2.84 3.74
C SER A 174 1.59 -1.44 3.33
N LEU A 175 2.54 -1.32 2.40
CA LEU A 175 2.86 -0.03 1.80
C LEU A 175 1.69 0.49 0.97
N ALA A 176 1.03 -0.35 0.17
CA ALA A 176 -0.17 0.06 -0.57
C ALA A 176 -1.27 0.56 0.39
N GLU A 177 -1.56 -0.17 1.46
CA GLU A 177 -2.48 0.27 2.53
C GLU A 177 -2.09 1.66 3.06
N ALA A 178 -0.84 1.81 3.51
CA ALA A 178 -0.33 3.06 4.09
C ALA A 178 -0.39 4.24 3.10
N PHE A 179 -0.12 4.00 1.81
CA PHE A 179 -0.18 5.04 0.78
C PHE A 179 -1.61 5.49 0.48
N PHE A 180 -2.56 4.56 0.39
CA PHE A 180 -3.98 4.91 0.22
C PHE A 180 -4.52 5.65 1.45
N GLU A 181 -4.19 5.19 2.66
CA GLU A 181 -4.54 5.87 3.91
C GLU A 181 -3.92 7.28 4.00
N ASP A 182 -2.64 7.47 3.66
CA ASP A 182 -1.98 8.79 3.67
C ASP A 182 -2.64 9.77 2.69
N ALA A 183 -3.14 9.24 1.56
CA ALA A 183 -3.93 9.97 0.57
C ALA A 183 -5.40 10.20 1.00
N GLY A 184 -5.82 9.73 2.17
CA GLY A 184 -7.17 9.94 2.71
C GLY A 184 -8.22 9.01 2.10
N TRP A 185 -7.83 7.83 1.64
CA TRP A 185 -8.77 6.80 1.22
C TRP A 185 -9.22 5.95 2.39
N HIS A 186 -10.48 5.55 2.38
CA HIS A 186 -10.98 4.46 3.20
C HIS A 186 -10.56 3.13 2.55
N VAL A 187 -9.63 2.43 3.19
CA VAL A 187 -9.15 1.13 2.76
C VAL A 187 -9.98 0.03 3.44
N GLY A 188 -10.67 -0.78 2.64
CA GLY A 188 -11.31 -2.02 3.08
C GLY A 188 -10.53 -3.24 2.62
N GLY A 189 -10.86 -4.40 3.20
CA GLY A 189 -10.17 -5.66 2.92
C GLY A 189 -8.95 -5.88 3.79
N GLY A 190 -7.89 -6.46 3.23
CA GLY A 190 -6.66 -6.77 3.96
C GLY A 190 -5.85 -7.90 3.32
N PHE A 191 -4.67 -8.17 3.87
CA PHE A 191 -3.74 -9.15 3.31
C PHE A 191 -4.31 -10.57 3.24
N ASP A 192 -5.18 -10.93 4.18
CA ASP A 192 -5.84 -12.24 4.25
C ASP A 192 -7.08 -12.32 3.36
N LEU A 193 -7.47 -11.22 2.70
CA LEU A 193 -8.60 -11.21 1.77
C LEU A 193 -8.11 -11.63 0.38
N GLU A 194 -8.49 -12.84 -0.02
CA GLU A 194 -8.18 -13.40 -1.34
C GLU A 194 -9.40 -13.41 -2.27
N PRO A 195 -9.21 -13.36 -3.60
CA PRO A 195 -10.27 -13.59 -4.57
C PRO A 195 -11.06 -14.89 -4.34
N GLY A 196 -12.20 -14.76 -3.70
CA GLY A 196 -13.06 -15.86 -3.27
C GLY A 196 -14.40 -15.36 -2.74
N PRO A 197 -15.22 -16.24 -2.15
CA PRO A 197 -16.57 -15.90 -1.68
C PRO A 197 -16.62 -14.63 -0.83
N ASP A 198 -15.75 -14.53 0.18
CA ASP A 198 -15.70 -13.41 1.11
C ASP A 198 -15.31 -12.09 0.42
N TYR A 199 -14.33 -12.14 -0.50
CA TYR A 199 -13.94 -10.99 -1.32
C TYR A 199 -15.10 -10.50 -2.19
N TYR A 200 -15.80 -11.41 -2.88
CA TYR A 200 -16.91 -11.02 -3.73
C TYR A 200 -18.13 -10.56 -2.92
N GLU A 201 -18.36 -11.10 -1.73
CA GLU A 201 -19.40 -10.62 -0.82
C GLU A 201 -19.08 -9.22 -0.30
N MET A 202 -17.83 -8.98 0.12
CA MET A 202 -17.38 -7.65 0.55
C MET A 202 -17.47 -6.64 -0.60
N LEU A 203 -17.05 -7.00 -1.81
CA LEU A 203 -17.19 -6.17 -2.99
C LEU A 203 -18.66 -5.84 -3.30
N ARG A 204 -19.57 -6.80 -3.15
CA ARG A 204 -21.02 -6.59 -3.39
C ARG A 204 -21.68 -5.72 -2.34
N SER A 205 -21.31 -5.88 -1.07
CA SER A 205 -21.96 -5.20 0.06
C SER A 205 -21.35 -3.84 0.37
N GLY A 206 -20.09 -3.61 0.04
CA GLY A 206 -19.41 -2.33 0.28
C GLY A 206 -19.54 -1.33 -0.86
N ASP A 207 -19.53 -0.04 -0.53
CA ASP A 207 -19.45 1.03 -1.53
C ASP A 207 -17.97 1.31 -1.83
N PHE A 208 -17.37 0.48 -2.66
CA PHE A 208 -16.02 0.68 -3.16
C PHE A 208 -16.07 1.26 -4.57
N SER A 209 -15.36 2.36 -4.79
CA SER A 209 -15.17 2.91 -6.14
C SER A 209 -13.98 2.26 -6.86
N PHE A 210 -13.05 1.71 -6.08
CA PHE A 210 -11.84 1.05 -6.57
C PHE A 210 -11.66 -0.32 -5.92
N VAL A 211 -11.07 -1.23 -6.67
CA VAL A 211 -10.50 -2.48 -6.18
C VAL A 211 -9.03 -2.48 -6.54
N ALA A 212 -8.16 -2.84 -5.60
CA ALA A 212 -6.76 -3.13 -5.88
C ALA A 212 -6.45 -4.60 -5.53
N LEU A 213 -5.86 -5.31 -6.51
CA LEU A 213 -5.39 -6.67 -6.35
C LEU A 213 -3.86 -6.67 -6.34
N ALA A 214 -3.29 -7.07 -5.22
CA ALA A 214 -1.86 -7.29 -5.08
C ALA A 214 -1.51 -8.72 -5.51
N ILE A 215 -0.72 -8.84 -6.57
CA ILE A 215 -0.34 -10.10 -7.21
C ILE A 215 1.14 -10.35 -6.96
N ALA A 216 1.40 -11.34 -6.11
CA ALA A 216 2.77 -11.68 -5.71
C ALA A 216 3.44 -12.72 -6.62
N ARG A 217 2.66 -13.54 -7.32
CA ARG A 217 3.16 -14.57 -8.24
C ARG A 217 2.44 -14.52 -9.58
N ASP A 218 3.19 -14.69 -10.66
CA ASP A 218 2.65 -14.66 -12.04
C ASP A 218 1.70 -15.83 -12.34
N ASP A 219 1.76 -16.89 -11.54
CA ASP A 219 0.90 -18.07 -11.63
C ASP A 219 -0.21 -18.11 -10.57
N ALA A 220 -0.36 -17.07 -9.74
CA ALA A 220 -1.40 -17.03 -8.71
C ALA A 220 -2.82 -16.90 -9.31
N CYS A 221 -2.96 -16.25 -10.45
CA CYS A 221 -4.23 -16.06 -11.14
C CYS A 221 -4.06 -15.80 -12.64
N ASP A 222 -5.10 -16.06 -13.42
CA ASP A 222 -5.24 -15.43 -14.75
C ASP A 222 -5.74 -14.00 -14.55
N PRO A 223 -4.97 -12.97 -14.96
CA PRO A 223 -5.35 -11.58 -14.76
C PRO A 223 -6.62 -11.19 -15.52
N THR A 224 -6.89 -11.79 -16.68
CA THR A 224 -8.10 -11.50 -17.47
C THR A 224 -9.32 -12.10 -16.78
N GLU A 225 -9.20 -13.33 -16.28
CA GLU A 225 -10.29 -13.99 -15.56
C GLU A 225 -10.64 -13.24 -14.27
N ILE A 226 -9.65 -12.86 -13.48
CA ILE A 226 -9.91 -12.17 -12.22
C ILE A 226 -10.53 -10.79 -12.44
N VAL A 227 -10.07 -10.03 -13.45
CA VAL A 227 -10.68 -8.74 -13.80
C VAL A 227 -12.14 -8.94 -14.22
N SER A 228 -12.42 -9.90 -15.11
CA SER A 228 -13.79 -10.21 -15.55
C SER A 228 -14.70 -10.55 -14.38
N ARG A 229 -14.26 -11.46 -13.49
CA ARG A 229 -15.04 -11.89 -12.32
C ARG A 229 -15.26 -10.77 -11.32
N THR A 230 -14.25 -9.92 -11.09
CA THR A 230 -14.39 -8.75 -10.24
C THR A 230 -15.39 -7.75 -10.84
N ARG A 231 -15.36 -7.50 -12.16
CA ARG A 231 -16.36 -6.66 -12.83
C ARG A 231 -17.77 -7.23 -12.69
N GLU A 232 -17.96 -8.51 -12.99
CA GLU A 232 -19.24 -9.21 -12.83
C GLU A 232 -19.79 -9.11 -11.40
N ALA A 233 -18.94 -9.36 -10.40
CA ALA A 233 -19.33 -9.26 -9.00
C ALA A 233 -19.65 -7.81 -8.58
N SER A 234 -19.00 -6.82 -9.21
CA SER A 234 -19.24 -5.41 -8.92
C SER A 234 -20.54 -4.86 -9.51
N GLY A 235 -21.13 -5.54 -10.50
CA GLY A 235 -22.33 -5.11 -11.22
C GLY A 235 -22.12 -3.80 -11.99
N ASP A 236 -23.20 -3.04 -12.21
CA ASP A 236 -23.19 -1.79 -13.00
C ASP A 236 -22.59 -0.57 -12.25
N ARG A 237 -21.91 -0.78 -11.11
CA ARG A 237 -21.38 0.31 -10.28
C ARG A 237 -20.14 1.00 -10.87
N GLY A 238 -19.59 0.47 -11.95
CA GLY A 238 -18.44 1.08 -12.63
C GLY A 238 -17.17 1.09 -11.77
N VAL A 239 -16.95 0.06 -10.96
CA VAL A 239 -15.76 -0.08 -10.10
C VAL A 239 -14.50 -0.12 -10.97
N ARG A 240 -13.50 0.68 -10.58
CA ARG A 240 -12.19 0.71 -11.21
C ARG A 240 -11.29 -0.37 -10.63
N ILE A 241 -10.62 -1.13 -11.48
CA ILE A 241 -9.78 -2.26 -11.06
C ILE A 241 -8.30 -1.93 -11.28
N CYS A 242 -7.54 -1.97 -10.19
CA CYS A 242 -6.10 -1.79 -10.15
C CYS A 242 -5.41 -3.13 -9.91
N LEU A 243 -4.48 -3.49 -10.79
CA LEU A 243 -3.57 -4.62 -10.60
C LEU A 243 -2.20 -4.08 -10.20
N GLY A 244 -1.62 -4.61 -9.14
CA GLY A 244 -0.27 -4.24 -8.69
C GLY A 244 0.42 -5.43 -8.02
N GLY A 245 1.59 -5.17 -7.45
CA GLY A 245 2.39 -6.21 -6.80
C GLY A 245 3.58 -6.66 -7.65
N VAL A 246 4.42 -7.50 -7.05
CA VAL A 246 5.74 -7.82 -7.60
C VAL A 246 5.68 -8.59 -8.92
N ALA A 247 4.67 -9.45 -9.10
CA ALA A 247 4.48 -10.15 -10.37
C ALA A 247 4.07 -9.18 -11.49
N VAL A 248 3.24 -8.18 -11.16
CA VAL A 248 2.83 -7.13 -12.09
C VAL A 248 4.01 -6.28 -12.51
N GLY A 249 4.85 -5.86 -11.57
CA GLY A 249 6.08 -5.10 -11.86
C GLY A 249 7.08 -5.89 -12.72
N ALA A 250 7.18 -7.21 -12.52
CA ALA A 250 8.09 -8.07 -13.27
C ALA A 250 7.63 -8.32 -14.72
N ASN A 251 6.32 -8.32 -15.00
CA ASN A 251 5.79 -8.50 -16.35
C ASN A 251 4.57 -7.61 -16.65
N PRO A 252 4.72 -6.27 -16.75
CA PRO A 252 3.58 -5.36 -16.88
C PRO A 252 2.74 -5.62 -18.15
N ALA A 253 3.38 -6.05 -19.24
CA ALA A 253 2.72 -6.30 -20.52
C ALA A 253 1.63 -7.38 -20.43
N ARG A 254 1.84 -8.42 -19.61
CA ARG A 254 0.83 -9.46 -19.35
C ARG A 254 -0.42 -8.88 -18.72
N TYR A 255 -0.26 -8.01 -17.74
CA TYR A 255 -1.37 -7.45 -16.96
C TYR A 255 -2.07 -6.30 -17.69
N GLN A 256 -1.36 -5.59 -18.57
CA GLN A 256 -1.97 -4.58 -19.46
C GLN A 256 -2.97 -5.18 -20.45
N ALA A 257 -2.80 -6.46 -20.81
CA ALA A 257 -3.75 -7.17 -21.68
C ALA A 257 -5.06 -7.56 -20.97
N ALA A 258 -5.15 -7.43 -19.64
CA ALA A 258 -6.25 -7.95 -18.83
C ALA A 258 -7.46 -7.00 -18.66
N ASP A 259 -7.51 -5.91 -19.43
CA ASP A 259 -8.59 -4.90 -19.37
C ASP A 259 -8.83 -4.28 -17.96
N ALA A 260 -7.78 -4.26 -17.14
CA ALA A 260 -7.75 -3.53 -15.88
C ALA A 260 -7.69 -2.02 -16.14
N ASP A 261 -8.31 -1.23 -15.26
CA ASP A 261 -8.29 0.23 -15.33
C ASP A 261 -6.89 0.80 -15.00
N ILE A 262 -6.18 0.15 -14.09
CA ILE A 262 -4.85 0.54 -13.62
C ILE A 262 -3.93 -0.69 -13.57
N VAL A 263 -2.72 -0.55 -14.11
CA VAL A 263 -1.61 -1.48 -13.89
C VAL A 263 -0.50 -0.69 -13.20
N ALA A 264 -0.38 -0.87 -11.89
CA ALA A 264 0.51 -0.08 -11.05
C ALA A 264 1.88 -0.73 -10.88
N LEU A 265 2.94 0.06 -11.00
CA LEU A 265 4.32 -0.40 -10.80
C LEU A 265 4.69 -0.51 -9.32
N ASP A 266 4.15 0.37 -8.49
CA ASP A 266 4.31 0.39 -7.04
C ASP A 266 3.12 1.07 -6.35
N ALA A 267 3.15 1.13 -5.01
CA ALA A 267 2.09 1.74 -4.22
C ALA A 267 1.88 3.26 -4.51
N PRO A 268 2.92 4.12 -4.57
CA PRO A 268 2.78 5.50 -5.01
C PRO A 268 2.11 5.65 -6.38
N ASP A 269 2.49 4.83 -7.36
CA ASP A 269 1.92 4.85 -8.70
C ASP A 269 0.44 4.44 -8.70
N ALA A 270 0.07 3.42 -7.93
CA ALA A 270 -1.33 3.02 -7.76
C ALA A 270 -2.22 4.16 -7.25
N VAL A 271 -1.77 4.85 -6.19
CA VAL A 271 -2.50 6.01 -5.63
C VAL A 271 -2.58 7.14 -6.64
N PHE A 272 -1.47 7.46 -7.31
CA PHE A 272 -1.43 8.52 -8.31
C PHE A 272 -2.44 8.28 -9.45
N GLN A 273 -2.45 7.08 -10.02
CA GLN A 273 -3.38 6.74 -11.11
C GLN A 273 -4.85 6.73 -10.63
N ALA A 274 -5.11 6.25 -9.42
CA ALA A 274 -6.46 6.27 -8.84
C ALA A 274 -6.98 7.71 -8.62
N GLU A 275 -6.14 8.60 -8.11
CA GLU A 275 -6.46 10.04 -7.95
C GLU A 275 -6.72 10.73 -9.30
N GLN A 276 -5.95 10.39 -10.34
CA GLN A 276 -6.20 10.91 -11.69
C GLN A 276 -7.56 10.49 -12.24
N MET A 277 -7.93 9.22 -12.08
CA MET A 277 -9.24 8.72 -12.51
C MET A 277 -10.38 9.38 -11.73
N LEU A 278 -10.22 9.56 -10.41
CA LEU A 278 -11.18 10.31 -9.60
C LEU A 278 -11.33 11.76 -10.07
N ALA A 279 -10.23 12.44 -10.43
CA ALA A 279 -10.28 13.80 -10.94
C ALA A 279 -10.99 13.89 -12.30
N GLN A 280 -10.72 12.95 -13.22
CA GLN A 280 -11.37 12.91 -14.53
C GLN A 280 -12.88 12.66 -14.44
N SER A 281 -13.31 11.79 -13.51
CA SER A 281 -14.74 11.54 -13.28
C SER A 281 -15.51 12.77 -12.76
N ARG A 282 -14.82 13.69 -12.06
CA ARG A 282 -15.41 14.99 -11.65
C ARG A 282 -15.60 15.93 -12.84
N TRP A 283 -14.73 15.84 -13.84
CA TRP A 283 -14.80 16.66 -15.04
C TRP A 283 -15.88 16.17 -16.02
N THR A 284 -16.10 14.86 -16.10
CA THR A 284 -17.21 14.30 -16.90
C THR A 284 -18.58 14.46 -16.26
N GLY A 285 -18.65 14.89 -14.98
CA GLY A 285 -19.88 15.15 -14.24
C GLY A 285 -20.30 16.63 -14.18
N LEU A 286 -19.69 17.50 -14.99
CA LEU A 286 -20.15 18.86 -15.22
C LEU A 286 -20.99 18.89 -16.51
N ASP A 287 -22.25 19.30 -16.34
CA ASP A 287 -23.31 19.60 -17.33
C ASP A 287 -24.22 18.45 -17.81
N ASP A 288 -25.13 18.00 -16.92
CA ASP A 288 -26.52 17.63 -17.33
C ASP A 288 -27.59 18.53 -16.65
N ASP A 289 -27.19 19.46 -15.78
CA ASP A 289 -28.02 20.58 -15.34
C ASP A 289 -27.32 21.87 -15.77
N GLY A 290 -27.68 22.38 -16.94
CA GLY A 290 -27.13 23.61 -17.50
C GLY A 290 -27.43 24.86 -16.67
N GLN A 291 -26.70 25.04 -15.56
CA GLN A 291 -26.65 26.30 -14.83
C GLN A 291 -25.20 26.75 -14.63
N ASP A 292 -24.82 27.66 -15.50
CA ASP A 292 -23.64 28.50 -15.45
C ASP A 292 -23.63 29.32 -14.15
N THR A 293 -22.72 29.00 -13.22
CA THR A 293 -22.54 29.77 -11.98
C THR A 293 -21.54 30.92 -12.13
N THR A 294 -21.12 31.28 -13.35
CA THR A 294 -20.20 32.40 -13.56
C THR A 294 -20.87 33.76 -13.77
N ALA A 295 -22.18 33.88 -13.60
CA ALA A 295 -22.91 35.13 -13.84
C ALA A 295 -23.48 35.79 -12.58
N PHE A 296 -22.65 36.24 -11.62
CA PHE A 296 -23.05 37.29 -10.67
C PHE A 296 -21.83 38.05 -10.11
N ALA A 297 -21.18 38.86 -10.94
CA ALA A 297 -20.25 39.89 -10.50
C ALA A 297 -20.08 41.02 -11.54
N ASP A 298 -21.17 41.75 -11.81
CA ASP A 298 -21.23 43.12 -12.38
C ASP A 298 -22.73 43.40 -12.60
N ARG A 299 -23.45 44.39 -12.06
CA ARG A 299 -23.26 45.79 -11.64
C ARG A 299 -24.63 46.30 -11.09
N PRO A 300 -24.83 47.57 -10.68
CA PRO A 300 -23.89 48.69 -10.54
C PRO A 300 -23.66 49.17 -9.09
#